data_AF-A0A4Q7MLZ1-F1
#
_entry.id   AF-A0A4Q7MLZ1-F1
#
_cell.length_a   1.000
_cell.length_b   1.000
_cell.length_c   1.000
_cell.angle_alpha   90.00
_cell.angle_beta   90.00
_cell.angle_gamma   90.00
#
_symmetry.space_group_name_H-M   'P 1'
#
loop_
_entity.id
_entity.type
_entity.pdbx_description
1 polymer ?
#
loop_
_entity_poly.entity_id
_entity_poly.type
_entity_poly.pdbx_seq_one_letter_code
_entity_poly.pdbx_strand_id
1 'polypeptide(L)'
;MPLIEFSDKGLFCRQGNFYIDPWRPVDYAIITHAHSDHARWGMKHYLCHTQCKPLLQLRLGDNDYQTLEWEQTIFINGVIVSLHPAGHMIGSSQVRLEYKGEVWVVSGDYKVEDDGLSGRFEPLRCDTFITESTFGLPIYKWQPQHMIFQQIQDWVRHCHEANKIPILFAYSLGKAQRLLQCLPEVSPNIYVHGAIYNAQNVLTKAGWALPDVHLVSDATPRSMISGNVVLAPGSADGSPWLKRFGAHEIGVCSGWMQVRGNVRRRNVDAGFALSDHADWPGLLQAIHSTGASKVFVTHGFQAALSRYLTEQGIEAAEVKTEFGDEEEGLAVNENESGSNQPNSAEHDNNDPGNTAEVNKPNSEPDNLST
;
A
#
# COMPACT_ATOMS: atom_id res chain seq x y z
N MET A 1 -18.90 16.92 21.24
CA MET A 1 -18.02 17.13 20.06
C MET A 1 -17.34 15.80 19.81
N PRO A 2 -17.29 15.32 18.56
CA PRO A 2 -16.72 14.00 18.26
C PRO A 2 -15.25 13.93 18.67
N LEU A 3 -14.76 12.73 18.98
CA LEU A 3 -13.35 12.52 19.34
C LEU A 3 -12.42 12.70 18.14
N ILE A 4 -12.87 12.30 16.95
CA ILE A 4 -12.19 12.50 15.67
C ILE A 4 -13.00 13.47 14.79
N GLU A 5 -12.32 14.44 14.21
CA GLU A 5 -12.84 15.38 13.23
C GLU A 5 -12.19 15.12 11.86
N PHE A 6 -12.98 15.18 10.78
CA PHE A 6 -12.47 15.10 9.42
C PHE A 6 -12.04 16.48 8.95
N SER A 7 -10.75 16.64 8.65
CA SER A 7 -10.16 17.92 8.25
C SER A 7 -9.49 17.82 6.87
N ASP A 8 -9.06 18.95 6.33
CA ASP A 8 -8.27 19.02 5.10
C ASP A 8 -6.86 18.40 5.22
N LYS A 9 -6.46 18.00 6.43
CA LYS A 9 -5.20 17.30 6.71
C LYS A 9 -5.38 15.83 7.06
N GLY A 10 -6.60 15.31 7.13
CA GLY A 10 -6.91 13.94 7.54
C GLY A 10 -7.71 13.85 8.84
N LEU A 11 -7.57 12.71 9.54
CA LEU A 11 -8.33 12.36 10.74
C LEU A 11 -7.74 13.02 11.99
N PHE A 12 -8.37 14.07 12.50
CA PHE A 12 -7.84 14.84 13.62
C PHE A 12 -8.46 14.43 14.96
N CYS A 13 -7.66 13.90 15.87
CA CYS A 13 -8.08 13.72 17.26
C CYS A 13 -7.87 15.02 18.04
N ARG A 14 -8.92 15.84 18.16
CA ARG A 14 -8.80 17.17 18.77
C ARG A 14 -8.35 17.14 20.23
N GLN A 15 -8.87 16.20 21.02
CA GLN A 15 -8.49 16.05 22.44
C GLN A 15 -7.04 15.59 22.58
N GLY A 16 -6.59 14.68 21.72
CA GLY A 16 -5.22 14.19 21.67
C GLY A 16 -4.23 15.18 21.06
N ASN A 17 -4.72 16.11 20.23
CA ASN A 17 -3.94 17.03 19.40
C ASN A 17 -2.94 16.30 18.48
N PHE A 18 -3.41 15.24 17.81
CA PHE A 18 -2.65 14.49 16.81
C PHE A 18 -3.55 14.08 15.65
N TYR A 19 -2.94 13.67 14.55
CA TYR A 19 -3.63 13.14 13.37
C TYR A 19 -3.38 11.64 13.23
N ILE A 20 -4.33 10.94 12.61
CA ILE A 20 -4.14 9.57 12.12
C ILE A 20 -4.07 9.64 10.60
N ASP A 21 -3.02 9.05 10.02
CA ASP A 21 -2.71 9.04 8.58
C ASP A 21 -2.90 10.41 7.89
N PRO A 22 -2.20 11.46 8.35
CA PRO A 22 -2.38 12.80 7.80
C PRO A 22 -1.90 12.93 6.35
N TRP A 23 -2.64 13.70 5.57
CA TRP A 23 -2.36 13.99 4.16
C TRP A 23 -1.35 15.11 3.95
N ARG A 24 -1.22 15.98 4.94
CA ARG A 24 -0.38 17.19 4.93
C ARG A 24 0.49 17.25 6.18
N PRO A 25 1.63 17.97 6.15
CA PRO A 25 2.49 18.15 7.32
C PRO A 25 1.75 18.59 8.59
N VAL A 26 1.98 17.86 9.68
CA VAL A 26 1.47 18.12 11.04
C VAL A 26 2.55 17.84 12.09
N ASP A 27 2.31 18.25 13.33
CA ASP A 27 3.28 18.03 14.40
C ASP A 27 3.31 16.56 14.86
N TYR A 28 2.16 15.93 15.09
CA TYR A 28 2.07 14.56 15.60
C TYR A 28 1.16 13.70 14.72
N ALA A 29 1.73 12.62 14.17
CA ALA A 29 1.03 11.67 13.31
C ALA A 29 1.10 10.26 13.89
N ILE A 30 -0.05 9.59 14.00
CA ILE A 30 -0.14 8.15 14.19
C ILE A 30 -0.35 7.52 12.82
N ILE A 31 0.54 6.60 12.44
CA ILE A 31 0.53 5.96 11.13
C ILE A 31 0.03 4.53 11.28
N THR A 32 -1.05 4.20 10.57
CA THR A 32 -1.62 2.84 10.56
C THR A 32 -0.67 1.87 9.88
N HIS A 33 -0.08 2.24 8.74
CA HIS A 33 0.80 1.34 7.99
C HIS A 33 1.71 2.03 6.95
N ALA A 34 2.52 1.17 6.31
CA ALA A 34 3.52 1.41 5.29
C ALA A 34 3.11 2.27 4.09
N HIS A 35 1.86 2.17 3.60
CA HIS A 35 1.50 2.62 2.25
C HIS A 35 1.45 4.13 2.08
N SER A 36 1.53 4.59 0.84
CA SER A 36 2.04 5.95 0.54
C SER A 36 0.97 6.99 0.79
N ASP A 37 -0.26 6.60 0.51
CA ASP A 37 -1.54 7.21 0.84
C ASP A 37 -1.81 7.35 2.34
N HIS A 38 -1.10 6.59 3.19
CA HIS A 38 -1.21 6.69 4.66
C HIS A 38 0.03 7.34 5.31
N ALA A 39 1.22 7.04 4.81
CA ALA A 39 2.50 7.50 5.32
C ALA A 39 3.08 8.61 4.44
N ARG A 40 2.74 9.87 4.76
CA ARG A 40 3.22 11.07 4.05
C ARG A 40 4.41 11.74 4.76
N TRP A 41 5.23 12.44 3.98
CA TRP A 41 6.40 13.17 4.47
C TRP A 41 6.01 14.47 5.18
N GLY A 42 6.93 14.98 6.02
CA GLY A 42 6.82 16.30 6.63
C GLY A 42 6.16 16.34 8.00
N MET A 43 5.84 15.21 8.62
CA MET A 43 5.39 15.20 10.02
C MET A 43 6.59 15.41 10.95
N LYS A 44 6.41 16.13 12.07
CA LYS A 44 7.51 16.29 13.03
C LYS A 44 7.77 15.02 13.84
N HIS A 45 6.70 14.35 14.25
CA HIS A 45 6.76 13.13 15.06
C HIS A 45 5.83 12.07 14.48
N TYR A 46 6.35 10.85 14.32
CA TYR A 46 5.63 9.68 13.83
C TYR A 46 5.48 8.64 14.94
N LEU A 47 4.25 8.21 15.22
CA LEU A 47 3.93 7.05 16.06
C LEU A 47 3.46 5.91 15.16
N CYS A 48 4.03 4.72 15.31
CA CYS A 48 3.65 3.53 14.53
C CYS A 48 3.91 2.24 15.31
N HIS A 49 3.49 1.10 14.77
CA HIS A 49 3.87 -0.18 15.34
C HIS A 49 5.36 -0.48 15.13
N THR A 50 6.01 -1.17 16.08
CA THR A 50 7.45 -1.52 16.00
C THR A 50 7.79 -2.23 14.68
N GLN A 51 6.95 -3.14 14.21
CA GLN A 51 7.18 -3.87 12.95
C GLN A 51 6.95 -3.01 11.70
N CYS A 52 6.22 -1.90 11.81
CA CYS A 52 5.98 -0.96 10.70
C CYS A 52 7.17 -0.01 10.47
N LYS A 53 7.89 0.34 11.55
CA LYS A 53 8.98 1.31 11.53
C LYS A 53 10.02 1.09 10.43
N PRO A 54 10.56 -0.12 10.19
CA PRO A 54 11.57 -0.32 9.13
C PRO A 54 11.04 0.08 7.75
N LEU A 55 9.77 -0.20 7.46
CA LEU A 55 9.14 0.12 6.19
C LEU A 55 8.83 1.62 6.07
N LEU A 56 8.47 2.27 7.18
CA LEU A 56 8.37 3.73 7.23
C LEU A 56 9.73 4.40 7.00
N GLN A 57 10.81 3.90 7.58
CA GLN A 57 12.16 4.42 7.36
C GLN A 57 12.61 4.24 5.91
N LEU A 58 12.31 3.09 5.29
CA LEU A 58 12.56 2.88 3.87
C LEU A 58 11.86 3.93 3.00
N ARG A 59 10.67 4.38 3.42
CA ARG A 59 9.81 5.28 2.66
C ARG A 59 10.09 6.75 2.88
N LEU A 60 10.21 7.14 4.15
CA LEU A 60 10.22 8.52 4.61
C LEU A 60 11.62 8.97 5.04
N GLY A 61 12.58 8.05 5.10
CA GLY A 61 13.94 8.32 5.57
C GLY A 61 14.05 8.33 7.10
N ASP A 62 15.08 8.98 7.59
CA ASP A 62 15.31 9.14 9.02
C ASP A 62 14.48 10.31 9.56
N ASN A 63 13.58 10.02 10.50
CA ASN A 63 12.68 10.97 11.14
C ASN A 63 12.51 10.58 12.62
N ASP A 64 11.79 11.39 13.39
CA ASP A 64 11.44 11.02 14.76
C ASP A 64 10.31 9.97 14.78
N TYR A 65 10.71 8.72 15.05
CA TYR A 65 9.81 7.57 15.14
C TYR A 65 9.71 7.05 16.57
N GLN A 66 8.54 7.26 17.19
CA GLN A 66 8.10 6.50 18.36
C GLN A 66 7.40 5.22 17.91
N THR A 67 7.67 4.11 18.61
CA THR A 67 7.00 2.83 18.34
C THR A 67 6.23 2.33 19.54
N LEU A 68 5.20 1.53 19.26
CA LEU A 68 4.46 0.72 20.23
C LEU A 68 4.40 -0.73 19.76
N GLU A 69 4.38 -1.66 20.70
CA GLU A 69 3.87 -3.01 20.44
C GLU A 69 2.34 -2.98 20.36
N TRP A 70 1.74 -3.97 19.70
CA TRP A 70 0.29 -4.14 19.75
C TRP A 70 -0.19 -4.30 21.20
N GLU A 71 -1.41 -3.80 21.47
CA GLU A 71 -2.06 -3.75 22.78
C GLU A 71 -1.35 -2.86 23.82
N GLN A 72 -0.13 -2.38 23.55
CA GLN A 72 0.54 -1.40 24.40
C GLN A 72 -0.22 -0.08 24.37
N THR A 73 -0.49 0.44 25.56
CA THR A 73 -1.26 1.67 25.76
C THR A 73 -0.35 2.84 26.11
N ILE A 74 -0.64 4.00 25.52
CA ILE A 74 -0.09 5.29 25.93
C ILE A 74 -1.20 6.31 26.21
N PHE A 75 -0.86 7.36 26.94
CA PHE A 75 -1.78 8.45 27.26
C PHE A 75 -1.31 9.74 26.57
N ILE A 76 -2.14 10.29 25.68
CA ILE A 76 -1.86 11.54 24.98
C ILE A 76 -2.98 12.53 25.29
N ASN A 77 -2.66 13.58 26.05
CA ASN A 77 -3.61 14.65 26.42
C ASN A 77 -4.95 14.12 26.97
N GLY A 78 -4.91 13.03 27.76
CA GLY A 78 -6.07 12.39 28.36
C GLY A 78 -6.78 11.34 27.48
N VAL A 79 -6.34 11.14 26.24
CA VAL A 79 -6.80 10.05 25.36
C VAL A 79 -5.91 8.82 25.58
N ILE A 80 -6.54 7.68 25.79
CA ILE A 80 -5.88 6.36 25.81
C ILE A 80 -5.73 5.91 24.36
N VAL A 81 -4.51 5.60 23.94
CA VAL A 81 -4.18 5.18 22.57
C VAL A 81 -3.49 3.83 22.59
N SER A 82 -3.94 2.90 21.75
CA SER A 82 -3.28 1.62 21.50
C SER A 82 -3.35 1.24 20.02
N LEU A 83 -2.38 0.43 19.58
CA LEU A 83 -2.34 -0.14 18.23
C LEU A 83 -2.73 -1.63 18.29
N HIS A 84 -3.43 -2.11 17.28
CA HIS A 84 -3.88 -3.50 17.19
C HIS A 84 -3.70 -4.03 15.78
N PRO A 85 -3.44 -5.32 15.55
CA PRO A 85 -3.15 -5.84 14.22
C PRO A 85 -4.34 -5.65 13.26
N ALA A 86 -4.05 -5.17 12.05
CA ALA A 86 -5.03 -4.99 10.97
C ALA A 86 -4.97 -6.10 9.89
N GLY A 87 -3.89 -6.87 9.83
CA GLY A 87 -3.76 -7.99 8.86
C GLY A 87 -3.56 -7.60 7.41
N HIS A 88 -3.37 -6.31 7.12
CA HIS A 88 -3.14 -5.81 5.77
C HIS A 88 -1.72 -6.09 5.28
N MET A 89 -0.72 -5.67 6.06
CA MET A 89 0.70 -5.92 5.82
C MET A 89 1.47 -5.99 7.14
N ILE A 90 2.76 -6.38 7.10
CA ILE A 90 3.63 -6.42 8.29
C ILE A 90 3.58 -5.08 9.04
N GLY A 91 3.17 -5.14 10.31
CA GLY A 91 3.05 -3.97 11.19
C GLY A 91 1.84 -3.07 10.93
N SER A 92 0.97 -3.39 9.97
CA SER A 92 -0.29 -2.67 9.77
C SER A 92 -1.17 -2.75 11.01
N SER A 93 -1.70 -1.60 11.41
CA SER A 93 -2.38 -1.46 12.69
C SER A 93 -3.66 -0.65 12.61
N GLN A 94 -4.68 -1.13 13.30
CA GLN A 94 -5.83 -0.35 13.74
C GLN A 94 -5.39 0.57 14.88
N VAL A 95 -5.93 1.78 14.93
CA VAL A 95 -5.69 2.75 16.00
C VAL A 95 -6.94 2.81 16.89
N ARG A 96 -6.82 2.34 18.14
CA ARG A 96 -7.88 2.44 19.14
C ARG A 96 -7.66 3.68 20.00
N LEU A 97 -8.71 4.50 20.12
CA LEU A 97 -8.76 5.69 20.94
C LEU A 97 -9.86 5.54 21.99
N GLU A 98 -9.56 5.86 23.24
CA GLU A 98 -10.58 5.91 24.30
C GLU A 98 -10.48 7.22 25.07
N TYR A 99 -11.62 7.90 25.24
CA TYR A 99 -11.72 9.13 26.00
C TYR A 99 -13.07 9.21 26.73
N LYS A 100 -13.02 9.33 28.07
CA LYS A 100 -14.21 9.43 28.93
C LYS A 100 -15.25 8.31 28.70
N GLY A 101 -14.78 7.10 28.41
CA GLY A 101 -15.62 5.92 28.18
C GLY A 101 -16.15 5.78 26.75
N GLU A 102 -15.89 6.73 25.85
CA GLU A 102 -16.19 6.63 24.42
C GLU A 102 -14.98 6.05 23.69
N VAL A 103 -15.20 5.01 22.86
CA VAL A 103 -14.15 4.29 22.12
C VAL A 103 -14.34 4.49 20.62
N TRP A 104 -13.28 4.96 19.97
CA TRP A 104 -13.17 5.05 18.52
C TRP A 104 -12.09 4.10 18.03
N VAL A 105 -12.33 3.45 16.89
CA VAL A 105 -11.32 2.64 16.21
C VAL A 105 -11.21 3.10 14.77
N VAL A 106 -9.98 3.41 14.34
CA VAL A 106 -9.64 3.66 12.93
C VAL A 106 -8.94 2.42 12.40
N SER A 107 -9.53 1.75 11.40
CA SER A 107 -9.02 0.47 10.93
C SER A 107 -7.68 0.59 10.19
N GLY A 108 -7.45 1.72 9.52
CA GLY A 108 -6.53 1.75 8.38
C GLY A 108 -7.02 0.78 7.29
N ASP A 109 -6.10 0.30 6.47
CA ASP A 109 -6.38 -0.81 5.56
C ASP A 109 -6.26 -2.12 6.33
N TYR A 110 -7.14 -3.07 6.04
CA TYR A 110 -7.21 -4.32 6.79
C TYR A 110 -7.69 -5.49 5.96
N LYS A 111 -7.31 -6.70 6.39
CA LYS A 111 -7.80 -7.97 5.86
C LYS A 111 -8.14 -8.89 7.02
N VAL A 112 -9.31 -9.52 6.97
CA VAL A 112 -9.77 -10.44 8.02
C VAL A 112 -9.16 -11.85 7.92
N GLU A 113 -8.70 -12.23 6.73
CA GLU A 113 -8.00 -13.51 6.51
C GLU A 113 -6.60 -13.46 7.13
N ASP A 114 -6.30 -14.43 8.00
CA ASP A 114 -4.96 -14.62 8.55
C ASP A 114 -4.04 -15.20 7.47
N ASP A 115 -3.11 -14.37 6.97
CA ASP A 115 -2.13 -14.76 5.96
C ASP A 115 -0.84 -15.32 6.57
N GLY A 116 -0.74 -15.44 7.89
CA GLY A 116 0.46 -15.90 8.59
C GLY A 116 1.65 -14.92 8.54
N LEU A 117 1.46 -13.70 8.02
CA LEU A 117 2.52 -12.73 7.79
C LEU A 117 2.24 -11.36 8.42
N SER A 118 1.04 -10.83 8.23
CA SER A 118 0.70 -9.42 8.45
C SER A 118 0.19 -9.09 9.86
N GLY A 119 0.22 -10.06 10.77
CA GLY A 119 -0.50 -10.03 12.05
C GLY A 119 -1.97 -10.38 11.85
N ARG A 120 -2.53 -11.22 12.73
CA ARG A 120 -3.94 -11.62 12.61
C ARG A 120 -4.85 -10.46 12.96
N PHE A 121 -5.77 -10.09 12.08
CA PHE A 121 -6.77 -9.04 12.35
C PHE A 121 -7.48 -9.29 13.69
N GLU A 122 -7.52 -8.26 14.54
CA GLU A 122 -8.16 -8.30 15.84
C GLU A 122 -9.48 -7.53 15.84
N PRO A 123 -10.63 -8.19 16.04
CA PRO A 123 -11.89 -7.50 16.27
C PRO A 123 -11.89 -6.63 17.52
N LEU A 124 -12.09 -5.32 17.36
CA LEU A 124 -12.14 -4.38 18.48
C LEU A 124 -13.56 -3.87 18.74
N ARG A 125 -14.03 -3.97 19.98
CA ARG A 125 -15.27 -3.34 20.41
C ARG A 125 -15.10 -1.82 20.49
N CYS A 126 -16.00 -1.07 19.86
CA CYS A 126 -15.98 0.39 19.88
C CYS A 126 -17.38 0.98 19.70
N ASP A 127 -17.54 2.26 20.01
CA ASP A 127 -18.78 3.01 19.76
C ASP A 127 -18.83 3.53 18.33
N THR A 128 -17.69 4.01 17.83
CA THR A 128 -17.52 4.51 16.46
C THR A 128 -16.37 3.80 15.75
N PHE A 129 -16.64 3.28 14.55
CA PHE A 129 -15.64 2.61 13.71
C PHE A 129 -15.40 3.40 12.42
N ILE A 130 -14.14 3.70 12.09
CA ILE A 130 -13.76 4.27 10.80
C ILE A 130 -13.10 3.17 9.97
N THR A 131 -13.75 2.76 8.88
CA THR A 131 -13.36 1.60 8.04
C THR A 131 -13.01 2.01 6.61
N GLU A 132 -12.02 1.34 6.01
CA GLU A 132 -11.84 1.35 4.55
C GLU A 132 -13.01 0.65 3.82
N SER A 133 -13.11 0.87 2.51
CA SER A 133 -14.06 0.20 1.61
C SER A 133 -13.50 -0.02 0.21
N THR A 134 -12.21 -0.33 0.07
CA THR A 134 -11.56 -0.56 -1.23
C THR A 134 -12.32 -1.57 -2.07
N PHE A 135 -12.78 -2.65 -1.44
CA PHE A 135 -13.63 -3.67 -2.07
C PHE A 135 -15.06 -3.70 -1.50
N GLY A 136 -15.60 -2.51 -1.22
CA GLY A 136 -16.93 -2.26 -0.67
C GLY A 136 -18.12 -2.53 -1.62
N LEU A 137 -18.01 -3.52 -2.52
CA LEU A 137 -19.12 -3.98 -3.37
C LEU A 137 -19.35 -5.49 -3.23
N PRO A 138 -20.61 -5.97 -3.23
CA PRO A 138 -20.94 -7.40 -3.09
C PRO A 138 -20.31 -8.36 -4.12
N ILE A 139 -19.82 -7.85 -5.25
CA ILE A 139 -19.14 -8.65 -6.28
C ILE A 139 -17.76 -9.12 -5.83
N TYR A 140 -17.12 -8.38 -4.91
CA TYR A 140 -15.85 -8.76 -4.33
C TYR A 140 -16.07 -9.78 -3.23
N LYS A 141 -15.60 -10.99 -3.50
CA LYS A 141 -15.69 -12.12 -2.59
C LYS A 141 -14.48 -13.01 -2.82
N TRP A 142 -13.56 -13.00 -1.87
CA TRP A 142 -12.30 -13.72 -1.98
C TRP A 142 -12.53 -15.22 -1.91
N GLN A 143 -11.76 -15.94 -2.72
CA GLN A 143 -11.54 -17.36 -2.49
C GLN A 143 -10.56 -17.51 -1.33
N PRO A 144 -10.60 -18.63 -0.59
CA PRO A 144 -9.57 -18.93 0.40
C PRO A 144 -8.16 -18.83 -0.20
N GLN A 145 -7.21 -18.22 0.53
CA GLN A 145 -5.84 -17.98 0.07
C GLN A 145 -5.18 -19.22 -0.57
N HIS A 146 -5.32 -20.39 0.06
CA HIS A 146 -4.70 -21.63 -0.42
C HIS A 146 -5.14 -22.01 -1.84
N MET A 147 -6.39 -21.69 -2.22
CA MET A 147 -6.88 -21.94 -3.57
C MET A 147 -6.24 -21.00 -4.59
N ILE A 148 -6.04 -19.72 -4.23
CA ILE A 148 -5.36 -18.75 -5.08
C ILE A 148 -3.87 -19.10 -5.23
N PHE A 149 -3.23 -19.52 -4.14
CA PHE A 149 -1.84 -19.99 -4.16
C PHE A 149 -1.66 -21.20 -5.08
N GLN A 150 -2.57 -22.18 -4.99
CA GLN A 150 -2.54 -23.34 -5.90
C GLN A 150 -2.69 -22.90 -7.36
N GLN A 151 -3.60 -21.97 -7.68
CA GLN A 151 -3.78 -21.45 -9.05
C GLN A 151 -2.51 -20.76 -9.57
N ILE A 152 -1.85 -19.96 -8.73
CA ILE A 152 -0.58 -19.29 -9.08
C ILE A 152 0.50 -20.34 -9.35
N GLN A 153 0.63 -21.34 -8.48
CA GLN A 153 1.60 -22.41 -8.64
C GLN A 153 1.38 -23.24 -9.91
N ASP A 154 0.12 -23.59 -10.21
CA ASP A 154 -0.25 -24.30 -11.44
C ASP A 154 0.10 -23.49 -12.69
N TRP A 155 -0.18 -22.18 -12.67
CA TRP A 155 0.17 -21.30 -13.77
C TRP A 155 1.68 -21.13 -13.94
N VAL A 156 2.45 -21.01 -12.84
CA VAL A 156 3.92 -20.97 -12.89
C VAL A 156 4.49 -22.26 -13.49
N ARG A 157 3.98 -23.43 -13.08
CA ARG A 157 4.36 -24.72 -13.67
C ARG A 157 4.08 -24.77 -15.16
N HIS A 158 2.91 -24.30 -15.60
CA HIS A 158 2.55 -24.22 -17.01
C HIS A 158 3.51 -23.33 -17.81
N CYS A 159 3.88 -22.16 -17.28
CA CYS A 159 4.85 -21.27 -17.92
C CYS A 159 6.21 -21.97 -18.10
N HIS A 160 6.68 -22.66 -17.07
CA HIS A 160 7.94 -23.40 -17.13
C HIS A 160 7.90 -24.53 -18.17
N GLU A 161 6.82 -25.31 -18.24
CA GLU A 161 6.63 -26.34 -19.28
C GLU A 161 6.63 -25.74 -20.70
N ALA A 162 6.10 -24.54 -20.86
CA ALA A 162 6.11 -23.79 -22.11
C ALA A 162 7.45 -23.07 -22.41
N ASN A 163 8.48 -23.24 -21.56
CA ASN A 163 9.76 -22.52 -21.63
C ASN A 163 9.62 -20.99 -21.62
N LYS A 164 8.61 -20.47 -20.90
CA LYS A 164 8.39 -19.04 -20.70
C LYS A 164 8.67 -18.65 -19.25
N ILE A 165 9.19 -17.44 -19.05
CA ILE A 165 9.42 -16.89 -17.72
C ILE A 165 8.09 -16.36 -17.16
N PRO A 166 7.58 -16.89 -16.02
CA PRO A 166 6.41 -16.32 -15.38
C PRO A 166 6.79 -15.03 -14.64
N ILE A 167 6.12 -13.93 -14.99
CA ILE A 167 6.27 -12.64 -14.33
C ILE A 167 4.96 -12.34 -13.60
N LEU A 168 5.01 -12.22 -12.28
CA LEU A 168 3.87 -11.84 -11.44
C LEU A 168 3.96 -10.37 -11.04
N PHE A 169 2.94 -9.60 -11.39
CA PHE A 169 2.78 -8.23 -10.92
C PHE A 169 2.01 -8.18 -9.60
N ALA A 170 2.60 -7.53 -8.60
CA ALA A 170 2.02 -7.34 -7.27
C ALA A 170 2.54 -6.05 -6.63
N TYR A 171 1.80 -5.50 -5.66
CA TYR A 171 2.30 -4.36 -4.88
C TYR A 171 3.62 -4.72 -4.20
N SER A 172 4.58 -3.79 -4.25
CA SER A 172 5.95 -4.01 -3.80
C SER A 172 6.07 -4.24 -2.28
N LEU A 173 5.08 -3.74 -1.53
CA LEU A 173 4.98 -3.80 -0.09
C LEU A 173 3.69 -4.53 0.30
N GLY A 174 3.79 -5.61 1.07
CA GLY A 174 2.68 -6.49 1.47
C GLY A 174 2.52 -7.66 0.50
N LYS A 175 1.88 -7.42 -0.63
CA LYS A 175 1.46 -8.47 -1.57
C LYS A 175 2.61 -9.30 -2.13
N ALA A 176 3.69 -8.65 -2.56
CA ALA A 176 4.87 -9.34 -3.05
C ALA A 176 5.47 -10.28 -2.00
N GLN A 177 5.55 -9.85 -0.73
CA GLN A 177 6.03 -10.68 0.37
C GLN A 177 5.07 -11.84 0.66
N ARG A 178 3.75 -11.60 0.58
CA ARG A 178 2.73 -12.65 0.73
C ARG A 178 2.83 -13.73 -0.34
N LEU A 179 3.12 -13.37 -1.59
CA LEU A 179 3.34 -14.33 -2.67
C LEU A 179 4.54 -15.26 -2.43
N LEU A 180 5.56 -14.81 -1.68
CA LEU A 180 6.72 -15.64 -1.37
C LEU A 180 6.37 -16.88 -0.53
N GLN A 181 5.18 -16.93 0.09
CA GLN A 181 4.75 -18.12 0.83
C GLN A 181 4.51 -19.34 -0.06
N CYS A 182 4.11 -19.16 -1.32
CA CYS A 182 3.76 -20.28 -2.22
C CYS A 182 4.75 -20.52 -3.37
N LEU A 183 5.53 -19.49 -3.74
CA LEU A 183 6.44 -19.57 -4.89
C LEU A 183 7.65 -20.51 -4.73
N PRO A 184 8.25 -20.70 -3.54
CA PRO A 184 9.36 -21.63 -3.36
C PRO A 184 9.03 -23.09 -3.75
N GLU A 185 7.74 -23.47 -3.75
CA GLU A 185 7.31 -24.82 -4.15
C GLU A 185 7.40 -25.06 -5.66
N VAL A 186 7.43 -24.00 -6.47
CA VAL A 186 7.37 -24.07 -7.94
C VAL A 186 8.54 -23.40 -8.64
N SER A 187 9.41 -22.72 -7.89
CA SER A 187 10.55 -22.00 -8.43
C SER A 187 11.74 -22.11 -7.45
N PRO A 188 12.87 -22.67 -7.88
CA PRO A 188 14.02 -22.85 -6.98
C PRO A 188 14.65 -21.52 -6.57
N ASN A 189 14.60 -20.52 -7.44
CA ASN A 189 14.99 -19.14 -7.12
C ASN A 189 13.83 -18.21 -7.44
N ILE A 190 13.71 -17.10 -6.72
CA ILE A 190 12.72 -16.07 -6.98
C ILE A 190 13.45 -14.78 -7.32
N TYR A 191 13.24 -14.27 -8.53
CA TYR A 191 13.83 -13.01 -8.96
C TYR A 191 12.86 -11.86 -8.73
N VAL A 192 13.35 -10.70 -8.31
CA VAL A 192 12.48 -9.58 -7.96
C VAL A 192 12.99 -8.26 -8.52
N HIS A 193 12.05 -7.39 -8.87
CA HIS A 193 12.32 -5.99 -9.19
C HIS A 193 12.90 -5.25 -7.97
N GLY A 194 13.72 -4.21 -8.20
CA GLY A 194 14.42 -3.46 -7.14
C GLY A 194 13.50 -2.91 -6.04
N ALA A 195 12.30 -2.45 -6.40
CA ALA A 195 11.29 -1.98 -5.44
C ALA A 195 10.90 -3.06 -4.41
N ILE A 196 10.72 -4.32 -4.85
CA ILE A 196 10.40 -5.46 -3.98
C ILE A 196 11.65 -5.88 -3.20
N TYR A 197 12.81 -5.92 -3.87
CA TYR A 197 14.09 -6.27 -3.25
C TYR A 197 14.42 -5.38 -2.04
N ASN A 198 14.20 -4.07 -2.18
CA ASN A 198 14.47 -3.11 -1.12
C ASN A 198 13.57 -3.35 0.11
N ALA A 199 12.26 -3.57 -0.11
CA ALA A 199 11.32 -3.90 0.96
C ALA A 199 11.68 -5.23 1.65
N GLN A 200 11.99 -6.27 0.85
CA GLN A 200 12.42 -7.57 1.36
C GLN A 200 13.66 -7.44 2.25
N ASN A 201 14.70 -6.76 1.77
CA ASN A 201 15.95 -6.60 2.50
C ASN A 201 15.75 -5.88 3.84
N VAL A 202 14.92 -4.84 3.87
CA VAL A 202 14.61 -4.11 5.11
C VAL A 202 13.91 -5.02 6.10
N LEU A 203 12.94 -5.83 5.65
CA LEU A 203 12.22 -6.77 6.50
C LEU A 203 13.11 -7.90 7.02
N THR A 204 13.94 -8.51 6.16
CA THR A 204 14.88 -9.56 6.58
C THR A 204 15.90 -9.02 7.57
N LYS A 205 16.44 -7.81 7.37
CA LYS A 205 17.33 -7.14 8.34
C LYS A 205 16.64 -6.82 9.66
N ALA A 206 15.33 -6.56 9.62
CA ALA A 206 14.50 -6.38 10.81
C ALA A 206 14.13 -7.70 11.50
N GLY A 207 14.62 -8.85 11.02
CA GLY A 207 14.47 -10.15 11.67
C GLY A 207 13.30 -11.00 11.14
N TRP A 208 12.63 -10.59 10.07
CA TRP A 208 11.58 -11.40 9.46
C TRP A 208 12.15 -12.58 8.69
N ALA A 209 11.65 -13.78 8.99
CA ALA A 209 12.00 -15.02 8.30
C ALA A 209 11.24 -15.10 6.97
N LEU A 210 11.71 -14.36 5.97
CA LEU A 210 11.16 -14.38 4.61
C LEU A 210 12.03 -15.23 3.68
N PRO A 211 11.44 -15.87 2.65
CA PRO A 211 12.22 -16.59 1.65
C PRO A 211 13.26 -15.71 0.95
N ASP A 212 14.36 -16.35 0.53
CA ASP A 212 15.42 -15.69 -0.23
C ASP A 212 14.92 -15.24 -1.60
N VAL A 213 15.39 -14.06 -2.03
CA VAL A 213 15.07 -13.49 -3.34
C VAL A 213 16.32 -12.90 -3.98
N HIS A 214 16.34 -12.87 -5.31
CA HIS A 214 17.45 -12.36 -6.12
C HIS A 214 17.04 -11.08 -6.85
N LEU A 215 17.85 -10.03 -6.73
CA LEU A 215 17.63 -8.79 -7.48
C LEU A 215 17.82 -9.02 -8.98
N VAL A 216 16.85 -8.58 -9.79
CA VAL A 216 17.06 -8.39 -11.22
C VAL A 216 17.81 -7.08 -11.45
N SER A 217 19.05 -7.19 -11.91
CA SER A 217 19.95 -6.08 -12.21
C SER A 217 20.53 -6.18 -13.62
N ASP A 218 21.34 -5.21 -14.04
CA ASP A 218 22.09 -5.28 -15.32
C ASP A 218 23.09 -6.44 -15.35
N ALA A 219 23.57 -6.87 -14.18
CA ALA A 219 24.48 -7.99 -14.04
C ALA A 219 23.78 -9.36 -14.03
N THR A 220 22.44 -9.40 -14.07
CA THR A 220 21.66 -10.66 -14.02
C THR A 220 21.39 -11.17 -15.44
N PRO A 221 22.16 -12.14 -15.98
CA PRO A 221 21.92 -12.64 -17.32
C PRO A 221 20.61 -13.43 -17.38
N ARG A 222 19.91 -13.35 -18.51
CA ARG A 222 18.63 -14.06 -18.73
C ARG A 222 18.72 -15.56 -18.44
N SER A 223 19.85 -16.19 -18.76
CA SER A 223 20.08 -17.62 -18.51
C SER A 223 19.98 -18.02 -17.03
N MET A 224 20.18 -17.09 -16.09
CA MET A 224 19.99 -17.34 -14.66
C MET A 224 18.51 -17.25 -14.25
N ILE A 225 17.71 -16.49 -15.00
CA ILE A 225 16.29 -16.27 -14.72
C ILE A 225 15.42 -17.33 -15.40
N SER A 226 15.85 -17.86 -16.56
CA SER A 226 15.17 -18.95 -17.27
C SER A 226 14.86 -20.12 -16.33
N GLY A 227 13.59 -20.56 -16.31
CA GLY A 227 13.10 -21.61 -15.41
C GLY A 227 12.80 -21.14 -13.98
N ASN A 228 12.78 -19.84 -13.73
CA ASN A 228 12.44 -19.25 -12.43
C ASN A 228 11.36 -18.16 -12.58
N VAL A 229 10.66 -17.88 -11.48
CA VAL A 229 9.64 -16.83 -11.39
C VAL A 229 10.26 -15.44 -11.13
N VAL A 230 9.61 -14.42 -11.67
CA VAL A 230 9.95 -13.01 -11.45
C VAL A 230 8.77 -12.28 -10.78
N LEU A 231 9.03 -11.52 -9.72
CA LEU A 231 8.06 -10.58 -9.14
C LEU A 231 8.41 -9.14 -9.50
N ALA A 232 7.40 -8.34 -9.82
CA ALA A 232 7.57 -6.92 -10.11
C ALA A 232 6.36 -6.08 -9.65
N PRO A 233 6.53 -4.77 -9.40
CA PRO A 233 5.40 -3.87 -9.25
C PRO A 233 4.66 -3.68 -10.57
N GLY A 234 3.38 -3.31 -10.52
CA GLY A 234 2.59 -3.01 -11.71
C GLY A 234 3.18 -1.88 -12.58
N SER A 235 3.95 -0.96 -12.00
CA SER A 235 4.66 0.10 -12.75
C SER A 235 5.77 -0.43 -13.68
N ALA A 236 6.17 -1.69 -13.54
CA ALA A 236 7.08 -2.34 -14.47
C ALA A 236 6.38 -2.80 -15.77
N ASP A 237 5.05 -2.88 -15.77
CA ASP A 237 4.27 -3.26 -16.95
C ASP A 237 4.46 -2.25 -18.08
N GLY A 238 4.61 -2.75 -19.32
CA GLY A 238 4.94 -1.94 -20.50
C GLY A 238 6.30 -1.21 -20.48
N SER A 239 7.06 -1.27 -19.38
CA SER A 239 8.32 -0.55 -19.24
C SER A 239 9.47 -1.25 -19.99
N PRO A 240 10.57 -0.52 -20.33
CA PRO A 240 11.76 -1.14 -20.91
C PRO A 240 12.38 -2.26 -20.05
N TRP A 241 12.07 -2.31 -18.75
CA TRP A 241 12.57 -3.33 -17.83
C TRP A 241 12.12 -4.75 -18.26
N LEU A 242 10.90 -4.91 -18.79
CA LEU A 242 10.40 -6.21 -19.27
C LEU A 242 11.18 -6.80 -20.44
N LYS A 243 11.86 -5.96 -21.24
CA LYS A 243 12.66 -6.40 -22.40
C LYS A 243 13.80 -7.34 -22.01
N ARG A 244 14.14 -7.42 -20.72
CA ARG A 244 15.16 -8.32 -20.16
C ARG A 244 14.77 -9.81 -20.26
N PHE A 245 13.49 -10.14 -20.21
CA PHE A 245 13.04 -11.53 -19.98
C PHE A 245 12.84 -12.38 -21.24
N GLY A 246 12.79 -11.79 -22.45
CA GLY A 246 12.57 -12.58 -23.67
C GLY A 246 11.16 -13.18 -23.71
N ALA A 247 11.03 -14.50 -23.93
CA ALA A 247 9.73 -15.17 -23.89
C ALA A 247 9.21 -15.27 -22.44
N HIS A 248 8.07 -14.65 -22.16
CA HIS A 248 7.49 -14.57 -20.83
C HIS A 248 5.96 -14.59 -20.90
N GLU A 249 5.33 -14.88 -19.77
CA GLU A 249 3.89 -14.64 -19.54
C GLU A 249 3.72 -13.75 -18.32
N ILE A 250 2.66 -12.95 -18.33
CA ILE A 250 2.34 -11.96 -17.30
C ILE A 250 1.10 -12.42 -16.53
N GLY A 251 1.26 -12.58 -15.23
CA GLY A 251 0.19 -12.78 -14.27
C GLY A 251 0.03 -11.56 -13.38
N VAL A 252 -1.20 -11.12 -13.11
CA VAL A 252 -1.47 -9.99 -12.19
C VAL A 252 -2.11 -10.51 -10.91
N CYS A 253 -1.52 -10.19 -9.76
CA CYS A 253 -2.07 -10.47 -8.44
C CYS A 253 -2.70 -9.21 -7.85
N SER A 254 -4.03 -9.13 -7.88
CA SER A 254 -4.79 -8.01 -7.34
C SER A 254 -6.25 -8.39 -7.09
N GLY A 255 -6.89 -7.84 -6.06
CA GLY A 255 -8.33 -8.01 -5.82
C GLY A 255 -9.20 -7.59 -7.01
N TRP A 256 -8.72 -6.63 -7.82
CA TRP A 256 -9.37 -6.20 -9.06
C TRP A 256 -9.48 -7.33 -10.11
N MET A 257 -8.66 -8.38 -10.01
CA MET A 257 -8.73 -9.53 -10.93
C MET A 257 -9.97 -10.42 -10.69
N GLN A 258 -10.75 -10.17 -9.64
CA GLN A 258 -12.07 -10.79 -9.45
C GLN A 258 -13.01 -10.51 -10.63
N VAL A 259 -12.92 -9.31 -11.22
CA VAL A 259 -13.74 -8.92 -12.37
C VAL A 259 -13.09 -9.44 -13.65
N ARG A 260 -13.70 -10.46 -14.28
CA ARG A 260 -13.18 -11.14 -15.48
C ARG A 260 -12.79 -10.20 -16.64
N GLY A 261 -13.43 -9.03 -16.74
CA GLY A 261 -13.12 -8.03 -17.77
C GLY A 261 -11.71 -7.45 -17.64
N ASN A 262 -11.14 -7.41 -16.43
CA ASN A 262 -9.88 -6.71 -16.16
C ASN A 262 -8.66 -7.44 -16.73
N VAL A 263 -8.67 -8.79 -16.74
CA VAL A 263 -7.64 -9.59 -17.41
C VAL A 263 -7.58 -9.27 -18.91
N ARG A 264 -8.75 -9.23 -19.56
CA ARG A 264 -8.84 -8.92 -21.00
C ARG A 264 -8.42 -7.50 -21.32
N ARG A 265 -8.79 -6.52 -20.49
CA ARG A 265 -8.45 -5.11 -20.69
C ARG A 265 -6.96 -4.82 -20.51
N ARG A 266 -6.34 -5.46 -19.51
CA ARG A 266 -4.90 -5.33 -19.28
C ARG A 266 -4.04 -6.15 -20.24
N ASN A 267 -4.66 -6.98 -21.10
CA ASN A 267 -3.96 -7.84 -22.05
C ASN A 267 -2.87 -8.70 -21.39
N VAL A 268 -3.20 -9.25 -20.21
CA VAL A 268 -2.32 -10.14 -19.43
C VAL A 268 -2.75 -11.60 -19.59
N ASP A 269 -1.81 -12.53 -19.41
CA ASP A 269 -2.02 -13.96 -19.62
C ASP A 269 -2.81 -14.60 -18.47
N ALA A 270 -2.68 -14.08 -17.25
CA ALA A 270 -3.41 -14.55 -16.07
C ALA A 270 -3.77 -13.43 -15.08
N GLY A 271 -4.84 -13.64 -14.33
CA GLY A 271 -5.26 -12.76 -13.22
C GLY A 271 -5.64 -13.56 -11.99
N PHE A 272 -5.12 -13.14 -10.84
CA PHE A 272 -5.33 -13.80 -9.55
C PHE A 272 -5.92 -12.79 -8.56
N ALA A 273 -7.13 -13.08 -8.06
CA ALA A 273 -7.86 -12.25 -7.11
C ALA A 273 -7.26 -12.32 -5.69
N LEU A 274 -5.97 -11.98 -5.56
CA LEU A 274 -5.25 -11.88 -4.29
C LEU A 274 -5.27 -10.43 -3.83
N SER A 275 -5.94 -10.16 -2.71
CA SER A 275 -6.04 -8.84 -2.11
C SER A 275 -5.54 -8.85 -0.67
N ASP A 276 -4.91 -7.74 -0.26
CA ASP A 276 -4.51 -7.51 1.12
C ASP A 276 -5.55 -6.66 1.88
N HIS A 277 -6.71 -6.43 1.26
CA HIS A 277 -7.86 -5.74 1.84
C HIS A 277 -9.01 -6.73 2.04
N ALA A 278 -9.93 -6.39 2.94
CA ALA A 278 -11.15 -7.15 3.16
C ALA A 278 -12.06 -7.12 1.92
N ASP A 279 -12.66 -8.25 1.58
CA ASP A 279 -13.77 -8.30 0.62
C ASP A 279 -15.07 -7.85 1.29
N TRP A 280 -16.16 -7.82 0.53
CA TRP A 280 -17.46 -7.45 1.06
C TRP A 280 -17.88 -8.27 2.31
N PRO A 281 -17.84 -9.62 2.30
CA PRO A 281 -18.06 -10.39 3.52
C PRO A 281 -17.13 -10.04 4.68
N GLY A 282 -15.84 -9.83 4.41
CA GLY A 282 -14.85 -9.47 5.43
C GLY A 282 -15.08 -8.10 6.04
N LEU A 283 -15.44 -7.10 5.23
CA LEU A 283 -15.82 -5.75 5.69
C LEU A 283 -17.02 -5.84 6.63
N LEU A 284 -18.08 -6.54 6.22
CA LEU A 284 -19.27 -6.72 7.06
C LEU A 284 -18.94 -7.49 8.35
N GLN A 285 -18.13 -8.55 8.27
CA GLN A 285 -17.69 -9.30 9.44
C GLN A 285 -16.95 -8.42 10.44
N ALA A 286 -15.98 -7.62 9.98
CA ALA A 286 -15.23 -6.70 10.81
C ALA A 286 -16.16 -5.68 11.46
N ILE A 287 -16.99 -4.98 10.68
CA ILE A 287 -17.92 -3.96 11.17
C ILE A 287 -18.87 -4.54 12.22
N HIS A 288 -19.51 -5.68 11.96
CA HIS A 288 -20.43 -6.30 12.93
C HIS A 288 -19.72 -6.74 14.22
N SER A 289 -18.49 -7.22 14.12
CA SER A 289 -17.72 -7.67 15.29
C SER A 289 -17.41 -6.52 16.27
N THR A 290 -17.27 -5.29 15.76
CA THR A 290 -17.05 -4.11 16.60
C THR A 290 -18.26 -3.78 17.48
N GLY A 291 -19.47 -4.07 16.99
CA GLY A 291 -20.72 -3.61 17.59
C GLY A 291 -20.86 -2.10 17.70
N ALA A 292 -20.14 -1.35 16.87
CA ALA A 292 -20.27 0.10 16.77
C ALA A 292 -21.71 0.49 16.39
N SER A 293 -22.21 1.53 17.04
CA SER A 293 -23.50 2.15 16.67
C SER A 293 -23.34 3.10 15.50
N LYS A 294 -22.12 3.59 15.26
CA LYS A 294 -21.77 4.51 14.20
C LYS A 294 -20.55 4.05 13.40
N VAL A 295 -20.64 4.14 12.07
CA VAL A 295 -19.56 3.78 11.14
C VAL A 295 -19.28 4.93 10.19
N PHE A 296 -18.00 5.27 10.03
CA PHE A 296 -17.54 6.17 8.99
C PHE A 296 -16.79 5.36 7.94
N VAL A 297 -17.18 5.51 6.68
CA VAL A 297 -16.60 4.75 5.56
C VAL A 297 -15.68 5.64 4.75
N THR A 298 -14.42 5.25 4.63
CA THR A 298 -13.36 5.91 3.85
C THR A 298 -12.82 4.96 2.79
N HIS A 299 -12.04 5.46 1.81
CA HIS A 299 -11.36 4.73 0.73
C HIS A 299 -12.26 3.81 -0.13
N GLY A 300 -12.21 3.89 -1.46
CA GLY A 300 -13.01 3.02 -2.33
C GLY A 300 -14.52 3.32 -2.32
N PHE A 301 -15.36 2.27 -2.30
CA PHE A 301 -16.81 2.34 -2.57
C PHE A 301 -17.65 2.84 -1.38
N GLN A 302 -17.34 4.04 -0.89
CA GLN A 302 -17.88 4.61 0.35
C GLN A 302 -19.40 4.70 0.35
N ALA A 303 -19.98 5.22 -0.73
CA ALA A 303 -21.42 5.43 -0.86
C ALA A 303 -22.20 4.10 -0.82
N ALA A 304 -21.68 3.06 -1.47
CA ALA A 304 -22.34 1.76 -1.54
C ALA A 304 -22.37 1.07 -0.16
N LEU A 305 -21.22 1.02 0.52
CA LEU A 305 -21.13 0.41 1.84
C LEU A 305 -21.90 1.22 2.89
N SER A 306 -21.78 2.56 2.90
CA SER A 306 -22.51 3.43 3.85
C SER A 306 -24.02 3.27 3.71
N ARG A 307 -24.52 3.24 2.47
CA ARG A 307 -25.94 3.00 2.21
C ARG A 307 -26.39 1.64 2.73
N TYR A 308 -25.64 0.58 2.43
CA TYR A 308 -25.98 -0.77 2.89
C TYR A 308 -26.04 -0.85 4.41
N LEU A 309 -25.05 -0.32 5.12
CA LEU A 309 -25.01 -0.31 6.59
C LEU A 309 -26.21 0.45 7.19
N THR A 310 -26.58 1.59 6.58
CA THR A 310 -27.76 2.36 6.99
C THR A 310 -29.05 1.56 6.80
N GLU A 311 -29.19 0.85 5.68
CA GLU A 311 -30.31 -0.05 5.42
C GLU A 311 -30.35 -1.24 6.40
N GLN A 312 -29.21 -1.65 6.97
CA GLN A 312 -29.11 -2.65 8.04
C GLN A 312 -29.28 -2.06 9.46
N GLY A 313 -29.55 -0.76 9.59
CA GLY A 313 -29.81 -0.10 10.88
C GLY A 313 -28.56 0.37 11.63
N ILE A 314 -27.39 0.42 10.99
CA ILE A 314 -26.16 1.00 11.55
C ILE A 314 -26.05 2.45 11.02
N GLU A 315 -25.87 3.44 11.89
CA GLU A 315 -25.65 4.82 11.44
C GLU A 315 -24.33 4.89 10.67
N ALA A 316 -24.38 5.12 9.35
CA ALA A 316 -23.19 5.15 8.52
C ALA A 316 -23.09 6.43 7.68
N ALA A 317 -21.87 6.94 7.51
CA ALA A 317 -21.60 8.12 6.71
C ALA A 317 -20.27 8.01 5.94
N GLU A 318 -20.23 8.62 4.76
CA GLU A 318 -19.04 8.72 3.92
C GLU A 318 -18.03 9.72 4.47
N VAL A 319 -16.75 9.40 4.33
CA VAL A 319 -15.62 10.29 4.61
C VAL A 319 -14.87 10.52 3.31
N LYS A 320 -15.04 11.70 2.73
CA LYS A 320 -14.29 12.08 1.54
C LYS A 320 -12.81 12.28 1.90
N THR A 321 -11.95 11.45 1.33
CA THR A 321 -10.50 11.56 1.50
C THR A 321 -9.86 12.07 0.22
N GLU A 322 -8.71 12.73 0.31
CA GLU A 322 -8.03 13.33 -0.85
C GLU A 322 -7.48 12.25 -1.82
N PHE A 323 -7.32 11.00 -1.37
CA PHE A 323 -6.64 9.93 -2.12
C PHE A 323 -7.44 8.63 -2.27
N GLY A 324 -8.66 8.53 -1.71
CA GLY A 324 -9.52 7.35 -1.84
C GLY A 324 -10.07 7.13 -3.26
N ASP A 325 -10.05 8.19 -4.08
CA ASP A 325 -10.48 8.17 -5.48
C ASP A 325 -9.39 7.60 -6.41
N GLU A 326 -8.16 7.34 -5.94
CA GLU A 326 -7.10 6.79 -6.81
C GLU A 326 -7.29 5.30 -7.09
N GLU A 327 -7.90 4.52 -6.17
CA GLU A 327 -8.24 3.11 -6.42
C GLU A 327 -9.54 2.95 -7.21
N GLU A 328 -10.55 3.79 -6.96
CA GLU A 328 -11.70 3.92 -7.86
C GLU A 328 -11.28 4.50 -9.21
N GLY A 329 -10.33 5.43 -9.24
CA GLY A 329 -9.75 6.06 -10.40
C GLY A 329 -8.79 5.16 -11.16
N LEU A 330 -8.14 4.18 -10.54
CA LEU A 330 -7.52 3.06 -11.25
C LEU A 330 -8.62 2.18 -11.84
N ALA A 331 -9.71 1.89 -11.11
CA ALA A 331 -10.84 1.18 -11.69
C ALA A 331 -11.57 1.96 -12.82
N VAL A 332 -11.51 3.30 -12.87
CA VAL A 332 -12.20 4.18 -13.84
C VAL A 332 -11.27 4.72 -14.94
N ASN A 333 -10.03 5.14 -14.66
CA ASN A 333 -9.03 5.52 -15.68
C ASN A 333 -8.40 4.30 -16.38
N GLU A 334 -8.46 3.10 -15.79
CA GLU A 334 -8.24 1.84 -16.52
C GLU A 334 -9.47 1.42 -17.37
N ASN A 335 -10.61 2.11 -17.25
CA ASN A 335 -11.75 1.95 -18.17
C ASN A 335 -11.69 2.87 -19.40
N GLU A 336 -10.84 3.90 -19.45
CA GLU A 336 -10.81 4.89 -20.56
C GLU A 336 -9.48 5.01 -21.34
N SER A 337 -8.38 4.37 -20.92
CA SER A 337 -7.12 4.42 -21.67
C SER A 337 -7.07 3.44 -22.86
N GLY A 338 -8.03 3.61 -23.76
CA GLY A 338 -8.11 2.99 -25.08
C GLY A 338 -8.05 3.99 -26.23
N SER A 339 -7.50 5.20 -26.04
CA SER A 339 -6.98 6.07 -27.11
C SER A 339 -6.46 7.38 -26.54
N ASN A 340 -5.16 7.66 -26.67
CA ASN A 340 -4.71 8.95 -27.20
C ASN A 340 -3.20 8.97 -27.47
N GLN A 341 -2.87 9.47 -28.66
CA GLN A 341 -1.52 9.81 -29.10
C GLN A 341 -0.93 10.94 -28.23
N PRO A 342 0.41 11.06 -28.15
CA PRO A 342 1.06 12.03 -27.30
C PRO A 342 0.90 13.43 -27.91
N ASN A 343 0.19 14.32 -27.21
CA ASN A 343 0.19 15.73 -27.57
C ASN A 343 1.33 16.42 -26.81
N SER A 344 2.29 16.90 -27.60
CA SER A 344 3.34 17.84 -27.22
C SER A 344 2.75 19.14 -26.68
N ALA A 345 3.19 19.59 -25.51
CA ALA A 345 3.12 21.00 -25.14
C ALA A 345 4.30 21.34 -24.24
N GLU A 346 5.21 22.10 -24.83
CA GLU A 346 6.24 22.90 -24.18
C GLU A 346 5.60 23.80 -23.11
N HIS A 347 6.26 23.97 -21.98
CA HIS A 347 6.07 25.19 -21.20
C HIS A 347 7.40 25.79 -20.73
N ASP A 348 7.66 26.94 -21.35
CA ASP A 348 8.58 28.00 -21.03
C ASP A 348 8.81 28.24 -19.53
N ASN A 349 10.09 28.29 -19.19
CA ASN A 349 10.60 28.99 -18.02
C ASN A 349 10.62 30.50 -18.31
N ASN A 350 9.85 31.28 -17.55
CA ASN A 350 10.05 32.73 -17.44
C ASN A 350 10.36 33.10 -15.99
N ASP A 351 11.63 33.39 -15.76
CA ASP A 351 12.19 34.03 -14.57
C ASP A 351 12.46 35.51 -14.91
N PRO A 352 11.89 36.51 -14.22
CA PRO A 352 12.15 37.90 -14.54
C PRO A 352 13.29 38.45 -13.67
N GLY A 353 14.40 38.76 -14.35
CA GLY A 353 15.12 40.01 -14.13
C GLY A 353 16.21 40.01 -13.07
N ASN A 354 17.46 39.97 -13.53
CA ASN A 354 18.43 40.98 -13.09
C ASN A 354 19.48 41.23 -14.18
N THR A 355 19.40 42.41 -14.79
CA THR A 355 20.41 42.96 -15.70
C THR A 355 21.47 43.69 -14.88
N ALA A 356 22.73 43.25 -14.93
CA ALA A 356 23.88 44.12 -14.75
C ALA A 356 25.16 43.50 -15.33
N GLU A 357 25.61 44.13 -16.42
CA GLU A 357 27.00 44.46 -16.76
C GLU A 357 28.04 43.36 -17.01
N VAL A 358 28.36 43.32 -18.31
CA VAL A 358 29.52 42.73 -18.97
C VAL A 358 30.83 43.34 -18.45
N ASN A 359 31.73 42.51 -17.93
CA ASN A 359 33.17 42.79 -17.91
C ASN A 359 33.95 41.58 -18.46
N LYS A 360 34.72 41.84 -19.52
CA LYS A 360 35.63 40.87 -20.18
C LYS A 360 36.83 40.55 -19.27
N PRO A 361 37.35 39.32 -19.25
CA PRO A 361 38.67 39.05 -18.75
C PRO A 361 39.72 39.19 -19.87
N ASN A 362 40.76 39.99 -19.60
CA ASN A 362 42.02 39.95 -20.32
C ASN A 362 42.92 38.84 -19.75
N SER A 363 43.72 38.29 -20.64
CA SER A 363 44.73 37.24 -20.51
C SER A 363 45.79 37.45 -19.41
N GLU A 364 46.17 36.34 -18.78
CA GLU A 364 47.42 36.00 -18.05
C GLU A 364 48.74 36.35 -18.80
N PRO A 365 49.98 36.12 -18.26
CA PRO A 365 50.42 35.65 -16.93
C PRO A 365 51.63 36.41 -16.27
N ASP A 366 52.02 35.91 -15.09
CA ASP A 366 53.39 35.79 -14.53
C ASP A 366 54.08 36.85 -13.64
N ASN A 367 54.73 36.27 -12.61
CA ASN A 367 55.90 36.67 -11.82
C ASN A 367 55.77 37.42 -10.47
N LEU A 368 55.87 36.61 -9.39
CA LEU A 368 56.97 36.58 -8.42
C LEU A 368 57.78 37.87 -8.15
N SER A 369 57.64 38.35 -6.91
CA SER A 369 58.67 38.92 -6.01
C SER A 369 59.70 39.91 -6.59
N THR A 370 59.53 41.21 -6.31
CA THR A 370 60.19 42.01 -5.25
C THR A 370 59.82 43.47 -5.40
#